data_AF-A0AAU6XYN0-F1
#
_entry.id   AF-A0AAU6XYN0-F1
#
_cell.length_a   1.000
_cell.length_b   1.000
_cell.length_c   1.000
_cell.angle_alpha   90.00
_cell.angle_beta   90.00
_cell.angle_gamma   90.00
#
_symmetry.space_group_name_H-M   'P 1'
#
loop_
_entity.id
_entity.type
_entity.pdbx_description
1 polymer ?
#
loop_
_entity_poly.entity_id
_entity_poly.type
_entity_poly.pdbx_seq_one_letter_code
_entity_poly.pdbx_strand_id
1 'polypeptide(L)'
;MEGFGSYGFPESHAASFAALVYASAWIKCHYPDAFAAALLNSQPMGFYAPAQIVIDAKNHGVTVLPIDINFSMWDNTLEKRFSKYHNLRLGFRQVKDIRESDMQALIAGRHSNYKNIIELCDAGVSVSPWRN
;
A
#
# COMPACT_ATOMS: atom_id res chain seq x y z
N MET A 1 44.12 -3.00 24.87
CA MET A 1 42.70 -2.79 24.49
C MET A 1 42.63 -2.78 22.97
N GLU A 2 43.16 -3.82 22.33
CA GLU A 2 43.35 -3.91 20.88
C GLU A 2 42.57 -5.16 20.42
N GLY A 3 41.40 -4.97 19.83
CA GLY A 3 40.54 -6.08 19.40
C GLY A 3 39.12 -5.68 18.97
N PHE A 4 38.63 -4.51 19.40
CA PHE A 4 37.30 -4.00 19.02
C PHE A 4 37.34 -2.90 17.94
N GLY A 5 38.52 -2.39 17.58
CA GLY A 5 38.66 -1.29 16.61
C GLY A 5 38.23 -1.66 15.19
N SER A 6 38.35 -2.93 14.79
CA SER A 6 37.92 -3.44 13.48
C SER A 6 36.42 -3.71 13.38
N TYR A 7 35.68 -3.64 14.50
CA TYR A 7 34.21 -3.79 14.57
C TYR A 7 33.51 -2.50 15.02
N GLY A 8 34.25 -1.38 15.15
CA GLY A 8 33.69 -0.10 15.57
C GLY A 8 32.79 0.50 14.49
N PHE A 9 31.51 0.69 14.82
CA PHE A 9 30.56 1.39 13.95
C PHE A 9 30.45 2.86 14.40
N PRO A 10 30.39 3.85 13.48
CA PRO A 10 30.27 5.25 13.88
C PRO A 10 29.00 5.51 14.68
N GLU A 11 29.14 5.98 15.91
CA GLU A 11 28.02 6.17 16.85
C GLU A 11 26.97 7.16 16.32
N SER A 12 27.41 8.27 15.71
CA SER A 12 26.49 9.26 15.12
C SER A 12 25.65 8.68 13.98
N HIS A 13 26.26 7.82 13.16
CA HIS A 13 25.55 7.10 12.10
C HIS A 13 24.55 6.11 12.73
N ALA A 14 24.96 5.33 13.73
CA ALA A 14 24.07 4.40 14.43
C ALA A 14 22.86 5.09 15.05
N ALA A 15 23.09 6.20 15.76
CA ALA A 15 22.05 6.96 16.44
C ALA A 15 21.00 7.51 15.45
N SER A 16 21.45 8.04 14.31
CA SER A 16 20.53 8.56 13.28
C SER A 16 19.61 7.49 12.69
N PHE A 17 20.13 6.29 12.42
CA PHE A 17 19.31 5.17 11.95
C PHE A 17 18.42 4.59 13.06
N ALA A 18 18.93 4.49 14.28
CA ALA A 18 18.16 4.01 15.43
C ALA A 18 16.90 4.83 15.67
N ALA A 19 16.97 6.15 15.50
CA ALA A 19 15.79 7.02 15.60
C ALA A 19 14.72 6.69 14.55
N LEU A 20 15.11 6.47 13.29
CA LEU A 20 14.19 6.09 12.21
C LEU A 20 13.58 4.71 12.44
N VAL A 21 14.39 3.75 12.87
CA VAL A 21 13.94 2.39 13.21
C VAL A 21 12.95 2.42 14.36
N TYR A 22 13.26 3.18 15.42
CA TYR A 22 12.39 3.32 16.58
C TYR A 22 11.04 3.94 16.20
N ALA A 23 11.05 5.05 15.46
CA ALA A 23 9.84 5.69 14.98
C ALA A 23 8.99 4.75 14.11
N SER A 24 9.63 4.04 13.17
CA SER A 24 8.95 3.08 12.30
C SER A 24 8.36 1.90 13.08
N ALA A 25 9.10 1.35 14.04
CA ALA A 25 8.65 0.26 14.89
C ALA A 25 7.49 0.68 15.80
N TRP A 26 7.53 1.90 16.35
CA TRP A 26 6.44 2.47 17.14
C TRP A 26 5.16 2.60 16.30
N ILE A 27 5.26 3.17 15.09
CA ILE A 27 4.12 3.30 14.17
C ILE A 27 3.59 1.90 13.79
N LYS A 28 4.45 0.94 13.45
CA LYS A 28 4.03 -0.44 13.14
C LYS A 28 3.30 -1.10 14.32
N CYS A 29 3.77 -0.89 15.54
CA CYS A 29 3.18 -1.47 16.75
C CYS A 29 1.79 -0.90 17.06
N HIS A 30 1.61 0.41 16.91
CA HIS A 30 0.40 1.11 17.33
C HIS A 30 -0.62 1.33 16.18
N TYR A 31 -0.13 1.49 14.95
CA TYR A 31 -0.90 1.81 13.74
C TYR A 31 -0.47 0.93 12.54
N PRO A 32 -0.59 -0.41 12.65
CA PRO A 32 -0.20 -1.33 11.58
C PRO A 32 -0.96 -1.10 10.27
N ASP A 33 -2.19 -0.58 10.34
CA ASP A 33 -3.01 -0.19 9.19
C ASP A 33 -2.39 0.96 8.40
N ALA A 34 -2.08 2.06 9.09
CA ALA A 34 -1.44 3.22 8.47
C ALA A 34 -0.02 2.91 8.00
N PHE A 35 0.74 2.12 8.77
CA PHE A 35 2.07 1.67 8.39
C PHE A 35 2.04 0.87 7.09
N ALA A 36 1.16 -0.12 6.99
CA ALA A 36 1.01 -0.93 5.78
C ALA A 36 0.54 -0.10 4.58
N ALA A 37 -0.43 0.79 4.75
CA ALA A 37 -0.91 1.68 3.67
C ALA A 37 0.22 2.57 3.14
N ALA A 38 0.98 3.20 4.04
CA ALA A 38 2.11 4.07 3.67
C ALA A 38 3.20 3.29 2.93
N LEU A 39 3.55 2.09 3.42
CA LEU A 39 4.53 1.24 2.74
C LEU A 39 4.05 0.81 1.35
N LEU A 40 2.80 0.38 1.20
CA LEU A 40 2.25 0.00 -0.10
C LEU A 40 2.24 1.17 -1.08
N ASN A 41 1.95 2.39 -0.60
CA ASN A 41 1.93 3.60 -1.42
C ASN A 41 3.33 4.15 -1.75
N SER A 42 4.36 3.71 -1.04
CA SER A 42 5.76 4.12 -1.29
C SER A 42 6.50 3.18 -2.26
N GLN A 43 5.83 2.15 -2.77
CA GLN A 43 6.43 1.20 -3.71
C GLN A 43 6.76 1.86 -5.07
N PRO A 44 7.86 1.46 -5.73
CA PRO A 44 8.74 0.33 -5.37
C PRO A 44 9.72 0.67 -4.25
N MET A 45 9.78 -0.19 -3.22
CA MET A 45 10.80 -0.15 -2.17
C MET A 45 11.57 -1.47 -2.21
N GLY A 46 12.88 -1.42 -2.43
CA GLY A 46 13.71 -2.60 -2.73
C GLY A 46 13.86 -3.67 -1.65
N PHE A 47 13.06 -3.62 -0.57
CA PHE A 47 13.16 -4.52 0.58
C PHE A 47 11.97 -5.47 0.76
N TYR A 48 10.75 -5.00 0.53
CA TYR A 48 9.53 -5.77 0.84
C TYR A 48 8.57 -5.80 -0.34
N ALA A 49 8.18 -7.01 -0.75
CA ALA A 49 7.15 -7.18 -1.77
C ALA A 49 5.78 -6.75 -1.22
N PRO A 50 4.88 -6.17 -2.05
CA PRO A 50 3.53 -5.78 -1.61
C PRO A 50 2.76 -6.89 -0.89
N ALA A 51 2.88 -8.14 -1.38
CA ALA A 51 2.24 -9.30 -0.76
C ALA A 51 2.73 -9.55 0.68
N GLN A 52 4.03 -9.35 0.97
CA GLN A 52 4.58 -9.49 2.31
C GLN A 52 4.00 -8.43 3.26
N ILE A 53 3.86 -7.19 2.79
CA ILE A 53 3.26 -6.10 3.56
C ILE A 53 1.79 -6.41 3.88
N VAL A 54 1.03 -6.92 2.92
CA VAL A 54 -0.38 -7.31 3.12
C VAL A 54 -0.51 -8.44 4.13
N ILE A 55 0.36 -9.46 4.05
CA ILE A 55 0.36 -10.58 5.02
C ILE A 55 0.71 -10.08 6.42
N ASP A 56 1.73 -9.23 6.55
CA ASP A 56 2.13 -8.64 7.82
C ASP A 56 0.99 -7.82 8.45
N ALA A 57 0.30 -6.97 7.67
CA ALA A 57 -0.86 -6.22 8.13
C ALA A 57 -1.97 -7.12 8.66
N LYS A 58 -2.30 -8.20 7.93
CA LYS A 58 -3.30 -9.20 8.36
C LYS A 58 -2.89 -9.89 9.67
N ASN A 59 -1.62 -10.25 9.81
CA ASN A 59 -1.08 -10.85 11.04
C ASN A 59 -1.15 -9.90 12.25
N HIS A 60 -1.11 -8.59 12.02
CA HIS A 60 -1.32 -7.57 13.06
C HIS A 60 -2.80 -7.30 13.36
N GLY A 61 -3.73 -8.02 12.71
CA GLY A 61 -5.17 -7.86 12.91
C GLY A 61 -5.83 -6.78 12.05
N VAL A 62 -5.13 -6.27 11.02
CA VAL A 62 -5.72 -5.32 10.06
C VAL A 62 -6.59 -6.08 9.07
N THR A 63 -7.83 -5.64 8.90
CA THR A 63 -8.70 -6.13 7.83
C THR A 63 -8.26 -5.51 6.50
N VAL A 64 -7.73 -6.33 5.60
CA VAL A 64 -7.34 -5.89 4.25
C VAL A 64 -8.44 -6.26 3.26
N LEU A 65 -9.00 -5.24 2.62
CA LEU A 65 -10.05 -5.36 1.62
C LEU A 65 -9.44 -5.41 0.21
N PRO A 66 -9.93 -6.29 -0.67
CA PRO A 66 -9.41 -6.42 -2.02
C PRO A 66 -9.69 -5.16 -2.84
N ILE A 67 -9.08 -5.09 -4.02
CA ILE A 67 -9.37 -4.03 -4.98
C ILE A 67 -10.83 -4.16 -5.43
N ASP A 68 -11.52 -3.04 -5.50
CA ASP A 68 -12.93 -2.97 -5.88
C ASP A 68 -13.16 -1.81 -6.83
N ILE A 69 -13.82 -2.09 -7.95
CA ILE A 69 -14.14 -1.14 -9.02
C ILE A 69 -14.94 0.06 -8.52
N ASN A 70 -15.75 -0.10 -7.48
CA ASN A 70 -16.63 0.92 -6.94
C ASN A 70 -16.06 1.64 -5.71
N PHE A 71 -15.04 1.08 -5.06
CA PHE A 71 -14.53 1.64 -3.79
C PHE A 71 -13.03 1.99 -3.83
N SER A 72 -12.21 1.24 -4.58
CA SER A 72 -10.78 1.51 -4.65
C SER A 72 -10.47 2.82 -5.36
N MET A 73 -9.37 3.42 -4.92
CA MET A 73 -8.67 4.53 -5.58
C MET A 73 -7.39 4.01 -6.24
N TRP A 74 -6.62 4.89 -6.87
CA TRP A 74 -5.29 4.53 -7.36
C TRP A 74 -4.39 4.02 -6.22
N ASP A 75 -4.29 4.82 -5.16
CA ASP A 75 -3.56 4.47 -3.94
C ASP A 75 -4.36 3.59 -2.99
N ASN A 76 -3.63 2.91 -2.12
CA ASN A 76 -4.21 2.14 -1.02
C ASN A 76 -4.75 3.13 0.03
N THR A 77 -5.97 2.91 0.50
CA THR A 77 -6.69 3.85 1.39
C THR A 77 -7.11 3.18 2.69
N LEU A 78 -7.29 4.00 3.72
CA LEU A 78 -7.87 3.57 4.99
C LEU A 78 -9.36 3.91 5.00
N GLU A 79 -10.20 2.88 4.96
CA GLU A 79 -11.65 3.02 5.09
C GLU A 79 -12.07 3.10 6.56
N LYS A 80 -13.38 3.32 6.79
CA LYS A 80 -13.94 3.43 8.14
C LYS A 80 -13.50 2.27 9.03
N ARG A 81 -13.19 2.62 10.27
CA ARG A 81 -12.78 1.69 11.31
C ARG A 81 -13.99 0.91 11.83
N PHE A 82 -13.98 -0.41 11.62
CA PHE A 82 -14.98 -1.33 12.17
C PHE A 82 -14.43 -2.15 13.35
N SER A 83 -13.12 -2.10 13.60
CA SER A 83 -12.44 -2.85 14.66
C SER A 83 -11.36 -2.00 15.35
N LYS A 84 -10.30 -2.63 15.90
CA LYS A 84 -9.15 -1.92 16.47
C LYS A 84 -8.40 -1.07 15.42
N TYR A 85 -8.47 -1.39 14.13
CA TYR A 85 -7.76 -0.65 13.09
C TYR A 85 -8.70 -0.27 11.95
N HIS A 86 -8.29 0.67 11.11
CA HIS A 86 -9.01 0.97 9.86
C HIS A 86 -8.90 -0.22 8.92
N ASN A 87 -9.91 -0.38 8.07
CA ASN A 87 -9.84 -1.36 7.00
C ASN A 87 -8.92 -0.82 5.90
N LEU A 88 -7.89 -1.58 5.54
CA LEU A 88 -6.98 -1.22 4.46
C LEU A 88 -7.58 -1.66 3.12
N ARG A 89 -8.04 -0.72 2.31
CA ARG A 89 -8.48 -0.97 0.92
C ARG A 89 -7.29 -0.94 -0.01
N LEU A 90 -7.09 -2.04 -0.74
CA LEU A 90 -6.08 -2.08 -1.80
C LEU A 90 -6.45 -1.15 -2.96
N GLY A 91 -5.46 -0.39 -3.41
CA GLY A 91 -5.57 0.51 -4.56
C GLY A 91 -5.26 -0.19 -5.88
N PHE A 92 -5.71 0.41 -6.98
CA PHE A 92 -5.47 -0.11 -8.33
C PHE A 92 -3.98 -0.25 -8.67
N ARG A 93 -3.10 0.54 -8.07
CA ARG A 93 -1.64 0.43 -8.27
C ARG A 93 -1.04 -0.95 -7.94
N GLN A 94 -1.79 -1.83 -7.28
CA GLN A 94 -1.38 -3.21 -7.00
C GLN A 94 -1.71 -4.20 -8.14
N VAL A 95 -2.55 -3.80 -9.11
CA VAL A 95 -2.84 -4.62 -10.28
C VAL A 95 -1.74 -4.43 -11.31
N LYS A 96 -1.22 -5.55 -11.80
CA LYS A 96 -0.23 -5.54 -12.88
C LYS A 96 -0.90 -5.14 -14.21
N ASP A 97 -0.16 -4.44 -15.05
CA ASP A 97 -0.52 -4.17 -16.45
C ASP A 97 -1.76 -3.27 -16.64
N ILE A 98 -2.12 -2.47 -15.63
CA ILE A 98 -3.12 -1.39 -15.78
C ILE A 98 -2.47 0.00 -15.70
N ARG A 99 -3.05 0.96 -16.42
CA ARG A 99 -2.56 2.34 -16.46
C ARG A 99 -3.26 3.19 -15.42
N GLU A 100 -2.50 4.05 -14.75
CA GLU A 100 -3.05 5.02 -13.80
C GLU A 100 -4.09 5.93 -14.47
N SER A 101 -3.83 6.40 -15.69
CA SER A 101 -4.76 7.24 -16.46
C SER A 101 -6.14 6.60 -16.63
N ASP A 102 -6.17 5.30 -16.91
CA ASP A 102 -7.41 4.57 -17.18
C ASP A 102 -8.22 4.40 -15.89
N MET A 103 -7.52 4.16 -14.77
CA MET A 103 -8.16 4.06 -13.46
C MET A 103 -8.62 5.42 -12.93
N GLN A 104 -7.90 6.50 -13.26
CA GLN A 104 -8.35 7.86 -12.96
C GLN A 104 -9.63 8.20 -13.75
N ALA A 105 -9.73 7.81 -15.02
CA ALA A 105 -10.96 7.95 -15.80
C ALA A 105 -12.13 7.14 -15.20
N LEU A 106 -11.88 5.88 -14.81
CA LEU A 106 -12.86 5.05 -14.10
C LEU A 106 -13.36 5.71 -12.81
N ILE A 107 -12.44 6.25 -12.00
CA ILE A 107 -12.76 6.92 -10.73
C ILE A 107 -13.56 8.20 -11.00
N ALA A 108 -13.18 8.98 -12.01
CA ALA A 108 -13.89 10.21 -12.39
C ALA A 108 -15.32 9.94 -12.91
N GLY A 109 -15.53 8.84 -13.63
CA GLY A 109 -16.85 8.41 -14.11
C GLY A 109 -17.76 7.82 -13.03
N ARG A 110 -17.26 7.60 -11.81
CA ARG A 110 -17.98 6.94 -10.71
C ARG A 110 -18.98 7.89 -10.03
N HIS A 111 -20.04 8.30 -10.74
CA HIS A 111 -21.15 9.06 -10.16
C HIS A 111 -22.08 8.18 -9.30
N SER A 112 -22.25 6.92 -9.72
CA SER A 112 -22.91 5.85 -8.99
C SER A 112 -22.10 4.56 -9.15
N ASN A 113 -22.36 3.56 -8.30
CA ASN A 113 -21.70 2.27 -8.43
C ASN A 113 -21.99 1.66 -9.81
N TYR A 114 -20.93 1.23 -10.49
CA TYR A 114 -20.98 0.42 -11.70
C TYR A 114 -21.67 -0.91 -11.39
N LYS A 115 -22.65 -1.26 -12.23
CA LYS A 115 -23.45 -2.49 -12.09
C LYS A 115 -23.09 -3.56 -13.11
N ASN A 116 -22.48 -3.16 -14.22
CA ASN A 116 -22.12 -4.04 -15.32
C ASN A 116 -20.83 -3.56 -16.00
N ILE A 117 -20.28 -4.42 -16.87
CA ILE A 117 -19.02 -4.15 -17.58
C ILE A 117 -19.15 -3.06 -18.65
N ILE A 118 -20.35 -2.84 -19.20
CA ILE A 118 -20.58 -1.88 -20.28
C ILE A 118 -20.38 -0.46 -19.75
N GLU A 119 -20.90 -0.18 -18.55
CA GLU A 119 -20.70 1.11 -17.87
C GLU A 119 -19.21 1.42 -17.60
N LEU A 120 -18.35 0.40 -17.50
CA LEU A 120 -16.89 0.60 -17.38
C LEU A 120 -16.23 1.02 -18.69
N CYS A 121 -16.68 0.45 -19.81
CA CYS A 121 -16.23 0.87 -21.14
C CYS A 121 -16.66 2.32 -21.42
N ASP A 122 -17.90 2.67 -21.04
CA ASP A 122 -18.44 4.03 -21.19
C ASP A 122 -17.69 5.07 -20.35
N ALA A 123 -17.11 4.65 -19.22
CA ALA A 123 -16.25 5.49 -18.38
C ALA A 123 -14.86 5.78 -18.99
N GLY A 124 -14.59 5.31 -20.22
CA GLY A 124 -13.35 5.57 -20.93
C GLY A 124 -12.18 4.67 -20.51
N VAL A 125 -12.46 3.57 -19.81
CA VAL A 125 -11.44 2.56 -19.53
C VAL A 125 -11.10 1.84 -20.82
N SER A 126 -9.87 2.00 -21.28
CA SER A 126 -9.38 1.29 -22.46
C SER A 126 -9.54 -0.22 -22.26
N VAL A 127 -10.39 -0.85 -23.06
CA VAL A 127 -10.34 -2.29 -23.33
C VAL A 127 -9.08 -2.59 -24.14
N SER A 128 -7.90 -2.51 -23.51
CA SER A 128 -6.69 -2.96 -24.18
C SER A 128 -6.87 -4.47 -24.43
N PRO A 129 -6.84 -4.92 -25.69
CA PRO A 129 -6.78 -6.34 -25.96
C PRO A 129 -5.41 -6.76 -25.45
N TRP A 130 -5.38 -7.74 -24.55
CA TRP A 130 -4.19 -8.42 -24.08
C TRP A 130 -3.15 -8.49 -25.21
N ARG A 131 -2.14 -7.62 -25.19
CA ARG A 131 -1.05 -7.68 -26.15
C ARG A 131 -0.10 -8.75 -25.63
N ASN A 132 0.01 -9.81 -26.44
CA ASN A 132 0.90 -10.97 -26.28
C ASN A 132 2.26 -10.63 -25.68
#